data_AF-A0A8B8EW54-F1
#
_entry.id   AF-A0A8B8EW54-F1
#
_cell.length_a   1.000
_cell.length_b   1.000
_cell.length_c   1.000
_cell.angle_alpha   90.00
_cell.angle_beta   90.00
_cell.angle_gamma   90.00
#
_symmetry.space_group_name_H-M   'P 1'
#
loop_
_entity.id
_entity.type
_entity.pdbx_description
1 polymer ?
#
loop_
_entity_poly.entity_id
_entity_poly.type
_entity_poly.pdbx_seq_one_letter_code
_entity_poly.pdbx_strand_id
1 'polypeptide(L)'
;MPLFPIFVLLLLANHCVHGTVFHSCKDIYTNDHNSKNGTYTILNRENKPYQVYCEFYYKYGYTYISRQTSVDFNINDLFTTTDHVKVRHIAGNGSQTETILENIESHKNLSLGLFYNRHIGYAMPINIENLAPYLYVGFLPIIVASHMTVQGYRAAKQNVLFTNCDSNPNSYFVFYFNPNETANEGYGSGWGPSAFMTEWMVLGSAIPAEHAMPPEFFFDYEIHFGGCGGYMFRHRLDNKEGAALGLRFDEYDPCVCSPCQNGGSCRSPSDTRFICHCAAGYTGDTCGDPVLSVG
;
A
#
# COMPACT_ATOMS: atom_id res chain seq x y z
N MET A 1 22.22 -11.87 -57.03
CA MET A 1 21.02 -11.12 -56.57
C MET A 1 19.81 -12.02 -56.78
N PRO A 2 18.94 -12.29 -55.78
CA PRO A 2 19.07 -12.11 -54.33
C PRO A 2 19.03 -13.45 -53.56
N LEU A 3 19.71 -13.49 -52.41
CA LEU A 3 19.58 -14.51 -51.36
C LEU A 3 18.63 -13.94 -50.30
N PHE A 4 17.59 -14.69 -49.93
CA PHE A 4 16.67 -14.38 -48.85
C PHE A 4 17.41 -14.41 -47.49
N PRO A 5 17.24 -13.41 -46.61
CA PRO A 5 17.60 -13.59 -45.21
C PRO A 5 16.45 -14.30 -44.51
N ILE A 6 16.77 -15.45 -43.92
CA ILE A 6 15.91 -16.16 -42.97
C ILE A 6 15.70 -15.22 -41.77
N PHE A 7 14.49 -14.71 -41.62
CA PHE A 7 14.04 -14.08 -40.37
C PHE A 7 14.06 -15.18 -39.30
N VAL A 8 15.08 -15.16 -38.44
CA VAL A 8 15.03 -15.88 -37.17
C VAL A 8 13.94 -15.18 -36.36
N LEU A 9 12.79 -15.84 -36.25
CA LEU A 9 11.74 -15.48 -35.32
C LEU A 9 12.34 -15.57 -33.91
N LEU A 10 12.77 -14.43 -33.36
CA LEU A 10 13.01 -14.30 -31.93
C LEU A 10 11.65 -14.53 -31.26
N LEU A 11 11.41 -15.77 -30.82
CA LEU A 11 10.43 -16.06 -29.80
C LEU A 11 10.76 -15.13 -28.62
N LEU A 12 9.85 -14.19 -28.35
CA LEU A 12 9.80 -13.43 -27.10
C LEU A 12 9.55 -14.42 -25.96
N ALA A 13 10.59 -15.14 -25.56
CA ALA A 13 10.70 -15.56 -24.19
C ALA A 13 10.83 -14.26 -23.39
N ASN A 14 9.79 -13.89 -22.65
CA ASN A 14 9.83 -12.88 -21.62
C ASN A 14 10.87 -13.30 -20.57
N HIS A 15 12.13 -12.95 -20.84
CA HIS A 15 13.19 -13.04 -19.87
C HIS A 15 13.00 -11.84 -18.93
N CYS A 16 12.71 -12.09 -17.66
CA CYS A 16 12.97 -11.11 -16.61
C CYS A 16 14.48 -10.86 -16.61
N VAL A 17 14.88 -9.74 -17.20
CA VAL A 17 16.24 -9.21 -17.09
C VAL A 17 16.53 -9.06 -15.59
N HIS A 18 17.58 -9.73 -15.10
CA HIS A 18 18.19 -9.41 -13.81
C HIS A 18 18.83 -8.02 -13.94
N GLY A 19 18.03 -6.98 -13.71
CA GLY A 19 18.52 -5.62 -13.58
C GLY A 19 19.07 -5.39 -12.18
N THR A 20 20.17 -4.66 -12.06
CA THR A 20 20.66 -4.11 -10.77
C THR A 20 19.87 -2.88 -10.32
N VAL A 21 18.70 -2.64 -10.93
CA VAL A 21 17.86 -1.46 -10.74
C VAL A 21 16.53 -1.93 -10.20
N PHE A 22 16.19 -1.45 -9.01
CA PHE A 22 14.94 -1.77 -8.33
C PHE A 22 14.04 -0.54 -8.32
N HIS A 23 12.76 -0.73 -8.63
CA HIS A 23 11.73 0.31 -8.61
C HIS A 23 10.76 0.15 -7.43
N SER A 24 10.85 -0.97 -6.71
CA SER A 24 10.00 -1.27 -5.56
C SER A 24 10.69 -2.25 -4.59
N CYS A 25 10.17 -2.35 -3.35
CA CYS A 25 10.56 -3.43 -2.45
C CYS A 25 10.23 -4.81 -3.01
N LYS A 26 9.17 -4.92 -3.82
CA LYS A 26 8.81 -6.16 -4.50
C LYS A 26 9.92 -6.63 -5.45
N ASP A 27 10.50 -5.72 -6.23
CA ASP A 27 11.61 -6.07 -7.14
C ASP A 27 12.81 -6.61 -6.37
N ILE A 28 13.14 -6.00 -5.22
CA ILE A 28 14.22 -6.44 -4.33
C ILE A 28 13.92 -7.85 -3.81
N TYR A 29 12.70 -8.09 -3.31
CA TYR A 29 12.30 -9.39 -2.78
C TYR A 29 12.29 -10.49 -3.83
N THR A 30 11.76 -10.22 -5.03
CA THR A 30 11.73 -11.17 -6.14
C THR A 30 13.13 -11.47 -6.67
N ASN A 31 14.07 -10.53 -6.58
CA ASN A 31 15.47 -10.75 -6.95
C ASN A 31 16.23 -11.59 -5.92
N ASP A 32 16.01 -11.38 -4.61
CA ASP A 32 16.57 -12.22 -3.54
C ASP A 32 15.59 -12.37 -2.38
N HIS A 33 14.96 -13.54 -2.28
CA HIS A 33 14.03 -13.89 -1.19
C HIS A 33 14.68 -13.93 0.20
N ASN A 34 16.01 -13.85 0.31
CA ASN A 34 16.73 -13.74 1.58
C ASN A 34 17.01 -12.30 2.00
N SER A 35 16.59 -11.31 1.20
CA SER A 35 16.70 -9.88 1.49
C SER A 35 16.19 -9.58 2.91
N LYS A 36 16.92 -8.71 3.61
CA LYS A 36 16.63 -8.39 5.01
C LYS A 36 15.77 -7.13 5.11
N ASN A 37 14.97 -7.04 6.16
CA ASN A 37 14.26 -5.79 6.46
C ASN A 37 15.27 -4.65 6.62
N GLY A 38 14.96 -3.48 6.10
CA GLY A 38 15.88 -2.35 6.16
C GLY A 38 15.59 -1.26 5.15
N THR A 39 16.46 -0.26 5.15
CA THR A 39 16.42 0.85 4.19
C THR A 39 17.10 0.45 2.89
N TYR A 40 16.42 0.71 1.77
CA TYR A 40 16.89 0.47 0.42
C TYR A 40 16.71 1.71 -0.43
N THR A 41 17.61 1.87 -1.41
CA THR A 41 17.47 2.87 -2.46
C THR A 41 16.82 2.22 -3.68
N ILE A 42 15.71 2.79 -4.13
CA ILE A 42 15.02 2.41 -5.36
C ILE A 42 14.97 3.61 -6.31
N LEU A 43 14.67 3.36 -7.58
CA LEU A 43 14.57 4.39 -8.60
C LEU A 43 13.10 4.66 -8.96
N ASN A 44 12.75 5.92 -9.18
CA ASN A 44 11.47 6.24 -9.82
C ASN A 44 11.52 5.95 -11.34
N ARG A 45 10.42 6.22 -12.06
CA ARG A 45 10.34 6.00 -13.51
C ARG A 45 11.27 6.91 -14.35
N GLU A 46 11.82 7.96 -13.75
CA GLU A 46 12.83 8.85 -14.35
C GLU A 46 14.26 8.48 -13.95
N ASN A 47 14.46 7.31 -13.31
CA ASN A 47 15.75 6.85 -12.78
C ASN A 47 16.34 7.73 -11.66
N LYS A 48 15.51 8.51 -10.96
CA LYS A 48 15.95 9.29 -9.79
C LYS A 48 15.84 8.43 -8.53
N PRO A 49 16.90 8.37 -7.70
CA PRO A 49 16.91 7.54 -6.51
C PRO A 49 16.10 8.15 -5.37
N TYR A 50 15.43 7.31 -4.60
CA TYR A 50 14.81 7.68 -3.33
C TYR A 50 14.81 6.50 -2.35
N GLN A 51 14.67 6.81 -1.06
CA GLN A 51 14.75 5.82 0.01
C GLN A 51 13.37 5.24 0.35
N VAL A 52 13.35 3.91 0.48
CA VAL A 52 12.24 3.16 1.05
C VAL A 52 12.74 2.29 2.20
N TYR A 53 11.87 1.99 3.16
CA TYR A 53 12.09 0.91 4.10
C TYR A 53 11.26 -0.28 3.64
N CYS A 54 11.92 -1.44 3.51
CA CYS A 54 11.27 -2.67 3.08
C CYS A 54 11.15 -3.63 4.25
N GLU A 55 9.96 -4.20 4.43
CA GLU A 55 9.73 -5.36 5.29
C GLU A 55 9.39 -6.57 4.44
N PHE A 56 10.15 -7.64 4.59
CA PHE A 56 10.00 -8.87 3.83
C PHE A 56 9.46 -9.98 4.72
N TYR A 57 8.39 -10.61 4.27
CA TYR A 57 7.80 -11.81 4.85
C TYR A 57 7.69 -12.88 3.76
N TYR A 58 7.35 -14.10 4.14
CA TYR A 58 7.13 -15.16 3.16
C TYR A 58 5.94 -14.81 2.24
N LYS A 59 6.24 -14.59 0.95
CA LYS A 59 5.29 -14.26 -0.14
C LYS A 59 4.65 -12.86 -0.12
N TYR A 60 5.03 -11.99 0.81
CA TYR A 60 4.51 -10.61 0.85
C TYR A 60 5.46 -9.69 1.62
N GLY A 61 5.23 -8.39 1.53
CA GLY A 61 5.98 -7.40 2.27
C GLY A 61 5.26 -6.06 2.37
N TYR A 62 5.96 -5.10 2.99
CA TYR A 62 5.50 -3.72 3.06
C TYR A 62 6.59 -2.76 2.62
N THR A 63 6.19 -1.77 1.82
CA THR A 63 7.01 -0.64 1.40
C THR A 63 6.62 0.58 2.24
N TYR A 64 7.59 1.24 2.87
CA TYR A 64 7.41 2.54 3.50
C TYR A 64 8.27 3.57 2.78
N ILE A 65 7.70 4.73 2.48
CA ILE A 65 8.38 5.79 1.75
C ILE A 65 9.04 6.72 2.76
N SER A 66 10.28 7.16 2.51
CA SER A 66 10.91 8.18 3.37
C SER A 66 10.24 9.54 3.17
N ARG A 67 9.97 10.26 4.26
CA ARG A 67 9.42 11.63 4.21
C ARG A 67 10.39 12.64 3.61
N GLN A 68 11.68 12.29 3.55
CA GLN A 68 12.74 13.12 2.96
C GLN A 68 12.80 12.99 1.43
N THR A 69 11.94 12.16 0.84
CA THR A 69 11.86 12.00 -0.61
C THR A 69 11.45 13.31 -1.29
N SER A 70 12.32 13.83 -2.15
CA SER A 70 12.11 15.05 -2.94
C SER A 70 11.83 14.78 -4.42
N VAL A 71 11.68 13.51 -4.80
CA VAL A 71 11.39 13.09 -6.17
C VAL A 71 9.92 12.69 -6.30
N ASP A 72 9.34 12.95 -7.46
CA ASP A 72 8.02 12.41 -7.79
C ASP A 72 8.11 10.88 -7.98
N PHE A 73 7.07 10.16 -7.57
CA PHE A 73 6.99 8.71 -7.70
C PHE A 73 5.56 8.26 -7.98
N ASN A 74 5.43 7.08 -8.58
CA ASN A 74 4.13 6.47 -8.79
C ASN A 74 3.84 5.48 -7.65
N ILE A 75 2.93 5.83 -6.76
CA ILE A 75 2.55 4.98 -5.62
C ILE A 75 2.05 3.60 -6.05
N ASN A 76 1.45 3.46 -7.24
CA ASN A 76 0.94 2.18 -7.73
C ASN A 76 2.05 1.17 -8.05
N ASP A 77 3.31 1.61 -8.15
CA ASP A 77 4.45 0.71 -8.32
C ASP A 77 4.85 0.04 -6.98
N LEU A 78 4.28 0.48 -5.85
CA LEU A 78 4.74 0.14 -4.49
C LEU A 78 3.81 -0.81 -3.72
N PHE A 79 2.63 -1.13 -4.24
CA PHE A 79 1.66 -2.03 -3.63
C PHE A 79 0.95 -2.93 -4.65
N THR A 80 0.32 -4.01 -4.17
CA THR A 80 -0.49 -4.92 -5.00
C THR A 80 -1.93 -5.04 -4.53
N THR A 81 -2.24 -4.59 -3.30
CA THR A 81 -3.59 -4.61 -2.76
C THR A 81 -3.89 -3.32 -2.00
N THR A 82 -5.16 -2.98 -1.94
CA THR A 82 -5.76 -1.85 -1.22
C THR A 82 -6.75 -2.32 -0.15
N ASP A 83 -6.86 -3.63 0.09
CA ASP A 83 -7.83 -4.17 1.06
C ASP A 83 -7.48 -3.75 2.49
N HIS A 84 -6.18 -3.58 2.74
CA HIS A 84 -5.65 -3.14 4.01
C HIS A 84 -4.32 -2.42 3.83
N VAL A 85 -3.97 -1.61 4.82
CA VAL A 85 -2.64 -0.99 4.93
C VAL A 85 -2.07 -1.25 6.31
N LYS A 86 -0.75 -1.20 6.43
CA LYS A 86 -0.09 -1.16 7.74
C LYS A 86 0.17 0.30 8.09
N VAL A 87 -0.06 0.69 9.33
CA VAL A 87 0.39 1.97 9.87
C VAL A 87 1.31 1.71 11.05
N ARG A 88 2.46 2.37 11.03
CA ARG A 88 3.42 2.34 12.14
C ARG A 88 3.40 3.67 12.85
N HIS A 89 3.24 3.66 14.17
CA HIS A 89 3.36 4.84 15.01
C HIS A 89 4.73 4.87 15.69
N ILE A 90 5.32 6.06 15.81
CA ILE A 90 6.45 6.31 16.72
C ILE A 90 5.99 7.26 17.82
N ALA A 91 6.16 6.84 19.07
CA ALA A 91 5.86 7.66 20.24
C ALA A 91 7.02 8.62 20.55
N GLY A 92 6.76 9.65 21.38
CA GLY A 92 7.77 10.66 21.73
C GLY A 92 9.01 10.10 22.46
N ASN A 93 8.90 8.92 23.09
CA ASN A 93 10.02 8.18 23.68
C ASN A 93 10.79 7.29 22.68
N GLY A 94 10.38 7.28 21.41
CA GLY A 94 10.97 6.47 20.33
C GLY A 94 10.39 5.06 20.20
N SER A 95 9.52 4.60 21.09
CA SER A 95 8.91 3.27 20.97
C SER A 95 7.96 3.23 19.76
N GLN A 96 7.94 2.10 19.06
CA GLN A 96 7.14 1.94 17.85
C GLN A 96 6.06 0.88 18.04
N THR A 97 4.90 1.14 17.47
CA THR A 97 3.81 0.16 17.36
C THR A 97 3.35 0.07 15.92
N GLU A 98 2.87 -1.11 15.50
CA GLU A 98 2.25 -1.30 14.19
C GLU A 98 0.85 -1.87 14.28
N THR A 99 0.02 -1.45 13.32
CA THR A 99 -1.39 -1.83 13.24
C THR A 99 -1.79 -2.00 11.80
N ILE A 100 -2.58 -3.02 11.50
CA ILE A 100 -3.25 -3.15 10.20
C ILE A 100 -4.57 -2.38 10.25
N LEU A 101 -4.78 -1.51 9.27
CA LEU A 101 -6.00 -0.75 9.06
C LEU A 101 -6.80 -1.30 7.88
N GLU A 102 -8.10 -1.41 8.06
CA GLU A 102 -9.04 -1.94 7.08
C GLU A 102 -10.37 -1.17 7.15
N ASN A 103 -11.26 -1.38 6.18
CA ASN A 103 -12.65 -0.98 6.34
C ASN A 103 -13.34 -1.80 7.43
N ILE A 104 -14.33 -1.20 8.10
CA ILE A 104 -15.16 -1.89 9.10
C ILE A 104 -15.95 -3.03 8.46
N GLU A 105 -16.37 -3.99 9.28
CA GLU A 105 -17.02 -5.23 8.79
C GLU A 105 -18.27 -4.97 7.92
N SER A 106 -19.05 -3.92 8.22
CA SER A 106 -20.22 -3.54 7.41
C SER A 106 -19.85 -2.99 6.02
N HIS A 107 -18.60 -2.60 5.82
CA HIS A 107 -18.06 -2.05 4.58
C HIS A 107 -16.84 -2.83 4.07
N LYS A 108 -16.65 -4.08 4.50
CA LYS A 108 -15.46 -4.90 4.17
C LYS A 108 -15.23 -5.15 2.68
N ASN A 109 -16.28 -5.01 1.88
CA ASN A 109 -16.20 -5.18 0.42
C ASN A 109 -15.75 -3.90 -0.30
N LEU A 110 -15.57 -2.78 0.42
CA LEU A 110 -14.98 -1.57 -0.12
C LEU A 110 -13.47 -1.65 0.04
N SER A 111 -12.74 -1.35 -1.03
CA SER A 111 -11.29 -1.14 -0.97
C SER A 111 -10.96 0.21 -0.33
N LEU A 112 -9.78 0.29 0.31
CA LEU A 112 -9.24 1.57 0.75
C LEU A 112 -8.79 2.39 -0.46
N GLY A 113 -8.93 3.71 -0.38
CA GLY A 113 -8.39 4.63 -1.38
C GLY A 113 -6.95 4.97 -1.06
N LEU A 114 -5.99 4.47 -1.83
CA LEU A 114 -4.56 4.77 -1.64
C LEU A 114 -4.07 5.70 -2.74
N PHE A 115 -3.57 6.88 -2.36
CA PHE A 115 -3.13 7.88 -3.33
C PHE A 115 -1.87 8.63 -2.89
N TYR A 116 -1.16 9.14 -3.88
CA TYR A 116 -0.10 10.15 -3.72
C TYR A 116 -0.58 11.47 -4.34
N ASN A 117 -0.55 12.53 -3.53
CA ASN A 117 -0.93 13.90 -3.88
C ASN A 117 -2.29 14.04 -4.59
N ARG A 118 -3.23 13.12 -4.30
CA ARG A 118 -4.58 13.04 -4.88
C ARG A 118 -5.54 12.39 -3.87
N HIS A 119 -6.84 12.48 -4.12
CA HIS A 119 -7.90 11.94 -3.25
C HIS A 119 -9.19 11.64 -4.04
N ILE A 120 -9.09 10.90 -5.15
CA ILE A 120 -10.20 10.71 -6.09
C ILE A 120 -11.34 9.95 -5.42
N GLY A 121 -12.53 10.57 -5.33
CA GLY A 121 -13.73 9.96 -4.72
C GLY A 121 -13.79 10.07 -3.18
N TYR A 122 -12.81 10.75 -2.57
CA TYR A 122 -12.73 10.99 -1.13
C TYR A 122 -12.62 12.48 -0.84
N ALA A 123 -12.87 12.87 0.41
CA ALA A 123 -12.84 14.27 0.81
C ALA A 123 -11.42 14.87 0.76
N MET A 124 -11.36 16.18 0.55
CA MET A 124 -10.10 16.93 0.47
C MET A 124 -9.51 17.12 1.88
N PRO A 125 -8.21 16.83 2.10
CA PRO A 125 -7.57 17.10 3.37
C PRO A 125 -7.45 18.60 3.66
N ILE A 126 -7.41 18.99 4.93
CA ILE A 126 -7.40 20.41 5.33
C ILE A 126 -6.05 21.05 4.99
N ASN A 127 -4.95 20.38 5.32
CA ASN A 127 -3.63 21.01 5.32
C ASN A 127 -2.87 20.90 3.99
N ILE A 128 -3.54 20.57 2.88
CA ILE A 128 -2.82 20.30 1.63
C ILE A 128 -2.11 21.53 1.04
N GLU A 129 -2.64 22.74 1.22
CA GLU A 129 -2.05 23.97 0.68
C GLU A 129 -0.65 24.24 1.26
N ASN A 130 -0.45 23.90 2.54
CA ASN A 130 0.80 24.18 3.26
C ASN A 130 1.73 22.96 3.35
N LEU A 131 1.17 21.75 3.50
CA LEU A 131 1.95 20.57 3.89
C LEU A 131 2.18 19.55 2.77
N ALA A 132 1.62 19.77 1.57
CA ALA A 132 1.86 18.90 0.43
C ALA A 132 3.37 18.77 0.10
N PRO A 133 3.82 17.67 -0.53
CA PRO A 133 3.04 16.50 -0.98
C PRO A 133 2.49 15.63 0.17
N TYR A 134 1.61 14.68 -0.15
CA TYR A 134 1.02 13.77 0.85
C TYR A 134 0.72 12.36 0.31
N LEU A 135 0.70 11.39 1.21
CA LEU A 135 0.07 10.07 1.02
C LEU A 135 -1.33 10.11 1.63
N TYR A 136 -2.29 9.47 0.98
CA TYR A 136 -3.70 9.47 1.38
C TYR A 136 -4.21 8.04 1.54
N VAL A 137 -4.92 7.78 2.63
CA VAL A 137 -5.68 6.55 2.88
C VAL A 137 -7.14 6.92 3.16
N GLY A 138 -8.02 6.64 2.21
CA GLY A 138 -9.46 6.81 2.36
C GLY A 138 -10.14 5.52 2.78
N PHE A 139 -10.97 5.57 3.82
CA PHE A 139 -11.75 4.40 4.26
C PHE A 139 -13.08 4.33 3.49
N LEU A 140 -13.95 5.32 3.71
CA LEU A 140 -15.25 5.39 3.07
C LEU A 140 -15.26 6.46 1.97
N PRO A 141 -15.66 6.15 0.72
CA PRO A 141 -15.87 7.16 -0.33
C PRO A 141 -16.91 8.20 0.08
N ILE A 142 -16.87 9.42 -0.49
CA ILE A 142 -17.78 10.52 -0.15
C ILE A 142 -19.25 10.09 -0.18
N ILE A 143 -19.63 9.28 -1.16
CA ILE A 143 -21.00 8.79 -1.34
C ILE A 143 -21.48 7.91 -0.18
N VAL A 144 -20.58 7.27 0.57
CA VAL A 144 -20.90 6.47 1.75
C VAL A 144 -20.70 7.32 3.01
N ALA A 145 -19.57 8.01 3.09
CA ALA A 145 -19.17 8.80 4.26
C ALA A 145 -20.14 9.95 4.58
N SER A 146 -20.83 10.50 3.58
CA SER A 146 -21.82 11.58 3.79
C SER A 146 -23.14 11.11 4.41
N HIS A 147 -23.36 9.82 4.63
CA HIS A 147 -24.56 9.33 5.30
C HIS A 147 -24.41 9.37 6.83
N MET A 148 -25.44 9.89 7.52
CA MET A 148 -25.52 9.92 8.98
C MET A 148 -25.73 8.53 9.60
N THR A 149 -24.66 7.74 9.62
CA THR A 149 -24.65 6.32 9.99
C THR A 149 -23.48 6.02 10.93
N VAL A 150 -23.45 4.80 11.48
CA VAL A 150 -22.27 4.29 12.19
C VAL A 150 -21.19 3.98 11.17
N GLN A 151 -20.05 4.64 11.33
CA GLN A 151 -18.88 4.57 10.46
C GLN A 151 -17.64 4.29 11.32
N GLY A 152 -16.47 4.24 10.68
CA GLY A 152 -15.23 4.01 11.39
C GLY A 152 -14.20 3.34 10.51
N TYR A 153 -13.22 2.74 11.17
CA TYR A 153 -12.19 1.92 10.56
C TYR A 153 -11.97 0.68 11.43
N ARG A 154 -11.29 -0.32 10.88
CA ARG A 154 -10.84 -1.49 11.64
C ARG A 154 -9.36 -1.35 11.93
N ALA A 155 -8.96 -1.61 13.18
CA ALA A 155 -7.57 -1.64 13.61
C ALA A 155 -7.28 -2.97 14.31
N ALA A 156 -6.24 -3.67 13.88
CA ALA A 156 -5.88 -4.99 14.41
C ALA A 156 -7.11 -5.96 14.47
N LYS A 157 -7.91 -5.97 13.39
CA LYS A 157 -9.16 -6.74 13.23
C LYS A 157 -10.32 -6.36 14.19
N GLN A 158 -10.21 -5.24 14.91
CA GLN A 158 -11.27 -4.72 15.78
C GLN A 158 -11.90 -3.46 15.19
N ASN A 159 -13.22 -3.39 15.18
CA ASN A 159 -13.94 -2.21 14.70
C ASN A 159 -13.78 -1.05 15.69
N VAL A 160 -13.31 0.09 15.19
CA VAL A 160 -13.27 1.36 15.90
C VAL A 160 -14.35 2.25 15.28
N LEU A 161 -15.42 2.50 16.02
CA LEU A 161 -16.67 3.05 15.48
C LEU A 161 -16.98 4.43 16.03
N PHE A 162 -17.60 5.26 15.19
CA PHE A 162 -18.22 6.52 15.56
C PHE A 162 -19.51 6.71 14.74
N THR A 163 -20.35 7.68 15.11
CA THR A 163 -21.55 8.02 14.34
C THR A 163 -21.30 9.31 13.56
N ASN A 164 -21.48 9.30 12.24
CA ASN A 164 -21.55 10.54 11.50
C ASN A 164 -22.91 11.21 11.81
N CYS A 165 -22.88 12.43 12.36
CA CYS A 165 -24.07 13.11 12.88
C CYS A 165 -24.45 14.37 12.08
N ASP A 166 -23.72 14.73 11.03
CA ASP A 166 -23.95 15.96 10.26
C ASP A 166 -23.75 15.80 8.73
N SER A 167 -23.54 14.58 8.24
CA SER A 167 -23.28 14.27 6.82
C SER A 167 -21.95 14.76 6.26
N ASN A 168 -21.01 15.20 7.11
CA ASN A 168 -19.66 15.55 6.67
C ASN A 168 -18.96 14.30 6.07
N PRO A 169 -18.42 14.37 4.85
CA PRO A 169 -17.94 13.19 4.12
C PRO A 169 -16.51 12.73 4.49
N ASN A 170 -15.89 13.29 5.53
CA ASN A 170 -14.50 12.98 5.86
C ASN A 170 -14.37 11.56 6.43
N SER A 171 -13.43 10.79 5.87
CA SER A 171 -13.15 9.42 6.29
C SER A 171 -11.76 9.00 5.82
N TYR A 172 -10.71 9.57 6.42
CA TYR A 172 -9.35 9.41 5.92
C TYR A 172 -8.24 9.59 6.96
N PHE A 173 -7.07 9.02 6.60
CA PHE A 173 -5.76 9.31 7.17
C PHE A 173 -4.87 9.90 6.06
N VAL A 174 -4.11 10.93 6.37
CA VAL A 174 -3.20 11.61 5.44
C VAL A 174 -1.84 11.80 6.09
N PHE A 175 -0.78 11.54 5.34
CA PHE A 175 0.62 11.60 5.80
C PHE A 175 1.37 12.62 4.94
N TYR A 176 1.80 13.72 5.53
CA TYR A 176 2.38 14.86 4.84
C TYR A 176 3.90 14.81 4.83
N PHE A 177 4.47 15.04 3.65
CA PHE A 177 5.92 15.17 3.49
C PHE A 177 6.44 16.46 4.12
N ASN A 178 5.63 17.54 4.10
CA ASN A 178 5.93 18.84 4.71
C ASN A 178 7.39 19.30 4.51
N PRO A 179 7.86 19.42 3.25
CA PRO A 179 9.28 19.66 2.96
C PRO A 179 9.79 21.01 3.47
N ASN A 180 8.88 21.96 3.71
CA ASN A 180 9.19 23.30 4.19
C ASN A 180 9.07 23.42 5.72
N GLU A 181 8.73 22.34 6.42
CA GLU A 181 8.55 22.30 7.88
C GLU A 181 7.59 23.39 8.39
N THR A 182 6.52 23.63 7.64
CA THR A 182 5.50 24.64 7.97
C THR A 182 4.52 24.13 9.02
N ALA A 183 3.96 25.06 9.79
CA ALA A 183 2.90 24.76 10.75
C ALA A 183 1.59 24.38 10.05
N ASN A 184 0.74 23.63 10.74
CA ASN A 184 -0.57 23.23 10.25
C ASN A 184 -1.64 24.31 10.45
N GLU A 185 -2.65 24.30 9.58
CA GLU A 185 -3.92 24.98 9.78
C GLU A 185 -4.86 24.02 10.54
N GLY A 186 -4.84 24.11 11.88
CA GLY A 186 -5.76 23.34 12.72
C GLY A 186 -7.13 24.02 12.85
N TYR A 187 -8.14 23.25 13.27
CA TYR A 187 -9.28 23.84 13.95
C TYR A 187 -8.81 24.51 15.25
N GLY A 188 -9.42 25.63 15.63
CA GLY A 188 -9.06 26.38 16.84
C GLY A 188 -8.95 25.50 18.10
N SER A 189 -8.01 25.86 18.97
CA SER A 189 -7.69 25.14 20.21
C SER A 189 -8.93 24.98 21.10
N GLY A 190 -9.45 23.76 21.24
CA GLY A 190 -10.57 23.49 22.15
C GLY A 190 -11.00 22.02 22.25
N TRP A 191 -10.71 21.19 21.24
CA TRP A 191 -11.12 19.79 21.21
C TRP A 191 -9.89 18.90 21.03
N GLY A 192 -9.52 18.18 22.09
CA GLY A 192 -8.55 17.09 21.98
C GLY A 192 -9.10 15.95 21.12
N PRO A 193 -8.25 15.10 20.55
CA PRO A 193 -8.71 13.96 19.76
C PRO A 193 -9.64 13.09 20.62
N SER A 194 -10.82 12.75 20.10
CA SER A 194 -11.70 11.77 20.72
C SER A 194 -10.96 10.42 20.81
N ALA A 195 -11.23 9.64 21.87
CA ALA A 195 -10.47 8.43 22.17
C ALA A 195 -10.34 7.46 20.97
N PHE A 196 -11.43 7.34 20.19
CA PHE A 196 -11.44 6.48 19.01
C PHE A 196 -10.39 6.88 17.96
N MET A 197 -10.05 8.16 17.82
CA MET A 197 -9.09 8.66 16.82
C MET A 197 -7.68 8.07 17.03
N THR A 198 -7.34 7.75 18.28
CA THR A 198 -6.04 7.21 18.69
C THR A 198 -6.05 5.70 18.93
N GLU A 199 -7.21 5.05 18.82
CA GLU A 199 -7.39 3.65 19.20
C GLU A 199 -6.50 2.71 18.37
N TRP A 200 -6.19 3.07 17.13
CA TRP A 200 -5.28 2.30 16.28
C TRP A 200 -3.87 2.19 16.86
N MET A 201 -3.42 3.16 17.66
CA MET A 201 -2.12 3.12 18.33
C MET A 201 -2.12 2.16 19.51
N VAL A 202 -3.25 2.09 20.23
CA VAL A 202 -3.46 1.28 21.44
C VAL A 202 -3.62 -0.19 21.08
N LEU A 203 -4.38 -0.47 20.02
CA LEU A 203 -4.62 -1.83 19.52
C LEU A 203 -3.41 -2.41 18.76
N GLY A 204 -2.41 -1.58 18.47
CA GLY A 204 -1.20 -1.97 17.76
C GLY A 204 -0.30 -2.90 18.55
N SER A 205 0.54 -3.63 17.82
CA SER A 205 1.59 -4.47 18.41
C SER A 205 2.89 -3.70 18.56
N ALA A 206 3.55 -3.82 19.71
CA ALA A 206 4.85 -3.20 19.94
C ALA A 206 5.93 -3.81 19.05
N ILE A 207 6.83 -2.96 18.53
CA ILE A 207 7.95 -3.37 17.69
C ILE A 207 9.22 -3.41 18.56
N PRO A 208 9.95 -4.53 18.56
CA PRO A 208 11.26 -4.63 19.22
C PRO A 208 12.25 -3.61 18.67
N ALA A 209 13.18 -3.14 19.52
CA ALA A 209 14.11 -2.07 19.15
C ALA A 209 15.01 -2.43 17.95
N GLU A 210 15.38 -3.71 17.81
CA GLU A 210 16.15 -4.26 16.69
C GLU A 210 15.39 -4.27 15.36
N HIS A 211 14.07 -4.08 15.39
CA HIS A 211 13.19 -3.98 14.22
C HIS A 211 12.61 -2.58 14.03
N ALA A 212 13.06 -1.62 14.84
CA ALA A 212 12.60 -0.24 14.76
C ALA A 212 12.96 0.39 13.41
N MET A 213 11.98 1.06 12.80
CA MET A 213 12.19 1.80 11.56
C MET A 213 12.82 3.17 11.88
N PRO A 214 13.73 3.68 11.03
CA PRO A 214 14.33 5.00 11.27
C PRO A 214 13.30 6.16 11.32
N PRO A 215 13.53 7.23 12.11
CA PRO A 215 12.59 8.35 12.27
C PRO A 215 12.22 9.09 10.97
N GLU A 216 13.06 9.06 9.95
CA GLU A 216 12.84 9.72 8.64
C GLU A 216 11.69 9.10 7.82
N PHE A 217 11.15 7.96 8.23
CA PHE A 217 9.97 7.35 7.61
C PHE A 217 8.65 7.73 8.26
N PHE A 218 8.68 8.54 9.34
CA PHE A 218 7.49 8.95 10.08
C PHE A 218 7.09 10.37 9.72
N PHE A 219 5.86 10.52 9.25
CA PHE A 219 5.32 11.75 8.69
C PHE A 219 4.57 12.54 9.75
N ASP A 220 4.41 13.83 9.47
CA ASP A 220 3.28 14.59 9.99
C ASP A 220 2.00 13.95 9.47
N TYR A 221 0.95 13.89 10.27
CA TYR A 221 -0.28 13.24 9.81
C TYR A 221 -1.54 13.91 10.32
N GLU A 222 -2.55 13.85 9.46
CA GLU A 222 -3.91 14.32 9.70
C GLU A 222 -4.85 13.12 9.63
N ILE A 223 -5.78 13.04 10.57
CA ILE A 223 -6.88 12.08 10.52
C ILE A 223 -8.16 12.87 10.67
N HIS A 224 -9.11 12.63 9.78
CA HIS A 224 -10.38 13.32 9.80
C HIS A 224 -11.52 12.36 9.50
N PHE A 225 -12.45 12.33 10.46
CA PHE A 225 -13.71 11.63 10.38
C PHE A 225 -14.85 12.63 10.57
N GLY A 226 -15.79 12.66 9.64
CA GLY A 226 -16.87 13.63 9.61
C GLY A 226 -17.85 13.51 10.78
N GLY A 227 -18.64 14.56 10.99
CA GLY A 227 -19.67 14.62 12.02
C GLY A 227 -19.12 14.47 13.43
N CYS A 228 -19.69 13.53 14.17
CA CYS A 228 -19.31 13.27 15.55
C CYS A 228 -18.11 12.31 15.64
N GLY A 229 -17.37 12.15 14.54
CA GLY A 229 -16.05 11.56 14.55
C GLY A 229 -15.04 12.51 15.20
N GLY A 230 -14.23 13.16 14.39
CA GLY A 230 -13.24 14.10 14.90
C GLY A 230 -12.14 14.41 13.92
N TYR A 231 -11.27 15.28 14.37
CA TYR A 231 -10.09 15.72 13.65
C TYR A 231 -8.88 15.62 14.57
N MET A 232 -7.76 15.13 14.05
CA MET A 232 -6.48 15.20 14.73
C MET A 232 -5.37 15.49 13.75
N PHE A 233 -4.40 16.27 14.22
CA PHE A 233 -3.16 16.53 13.54
C PHE A 233 -2.01 16.29 14.50
N ARG A 234 -0.92 15.69 14.02
CA ARG A 234 0.30 15.48 14.79
C ARG A 234 1.50 15.92 13.97
N HIS A 235 2.23 16.88 14.52
CA HIS A 235 3.48 17.39 13.96
C HIS A 235 4.67 16.62 14.55
N ARG A 236 5.48 16.03 13.68
CA ARG A 236 6.60 15.14 14.03
C ARG A 236 7.75 15.88 14.67
N LEU A 237 8.00 17.12 14.27
CA LEU A 237 9.10 17.93 14.79
C LEU A 237 8.83 18.39 16.22
N ASP A 238 7.59 18.77 16.54
CA ASP A 238 7.25 19.31 17.87
C ASP A 238 7.12 18.21 18.93
N ASN A 239 6.38 17.14 18.61
CA ASN A 239 5.98 16.15 19.61
C ASN A 239 6.86 14.89 19.60
N LYS A 240 7.80 14.82 18.66
CA LYS A 240 8.57 13.62 18.33
C LYS A 240 7.71 12.39 17.97
N GLU A 241 6.42 12.58 17.73
CA GLU A 241 5.45 11.54 17.39
C GLU A 241 5.12 11.59 15.90
N GLY A 242 4.92 10.45 15.26
CA GLY A 242 4.55 10.43 13.85
C GLY A 242 3.99 9.09 13.44
N ALA A 243 3.57 9.02 12.17
CA ALA A 243 3.02 7.81 11.61
C ALA A 243 3.63 7.54 10.23
N ALA A 244 3.78 6.28 9.89
CA ALA A 244 4.28 5.82 8.60
C ALA A 244 3.26 4.89 7.96
N LEU A 245 3.08 5.03 6.64
CA LEU A 245 2.20 4.18 5.84
C LEU A 245 2.99 3.04 5.21
N GLY A 246 2.68 1.81 5.62
CA GLY A 246 3.19 0.58 5.03
C GLY A 246 2.25 0.09 3.94
N LEU A 247 2.74 0.15 2.70
CA LEU A 247 2.05 -0.26 1.49
C LEU A 247 2.29 -1.74 1.22
N ARG A 248 1.24 -2.55 1.20
CA ARG A 248 1.38 -4.01 1.02
C ARG A 248 1.69 -4.37 -0.42
N PHE A 249 2.74 -5.16 -0.61
CA PHE A 249 2.92 -5.91 -1.84
C PHE A 249 2.88 -7.41 -1.56
N ASP A 250 2.31 -8.14 -2.51
CA ASP A 250 2.31 -9.59 -2.57
C ASP A 250 3.22 -10.02 -3.72
N GLU A 251 3.89 -11.15 -3.52
CA GLU A 251 4.61 -11.85 -4.58
C GLU A 251 3.66 -12.13 -5.75
N TYR A 252 4.11 -11.95 -7.00
CA TYR A 252 3.22 -12.15 -8.15
C TYR A 252 2.89 -13.64 -8.28
N ASP A 253 1.61 -14.00 -8.23
CA ASP A 253 1.18 -15.35 -8.57
C ASP A 253 0.69 -15.38 -10.03
N PRO A 254 1.47 -15.95 -10.98
CA PRO A 254 1.07 -16.09 -12.38
C PRO A 254 -0.23 -16.86 -12.59
N CYS A 255 -0.72 -17.60 -11.58
CA CYS A 255 -2.03 -18.25 -11.64
C CYS A 255 -3.23 -17.32 -11.45
N VAL A 256 -3.04 -16.09 -10.96
CA VAL A 256 -4.14 -15.13 -10.73
C VAL A 256 -4.86 -14.79 -12.04
N CYS A 257 -4.13 -14.69 -13.14
CA CYS A 257 -4.71 -14.44 -14.47
C CYS A 257 -5.42 -15.66 -15.08
N SER A 258 -5.56 -16.76 -14.33
CA SER A 258 -6.16 -18.02 -14.80
C SER A 258 -5.62 -18.45 -16.18
N PRO A 259 -4.30 -18.61 -16.34
CA PRO A 259 -3.69 -18.89 -17.64
C PRO A 259 -4.05 -20.28 -18.20
N CYS A 260 -4.55 -21.20 -17.35
CA CYS A 260 -4.95 -22.54 -17.73
C CYS A 260 -6.39 -22.56 -18.23
N GLN A 261 -6.58 -22.96 -19.48
CA GLN A 261 -7.86 -23.04 -20.16
C GLN A 261 -8.54 -24.40 -19.94
N ASN A 262 -9.78 -24.52 -20.43
CA ASN A 262 -10.52 -25.79 -20.53
C ASN A 262 -10.60 -26.60 -19.22
N GLY A 263 -10.71 -25.90 -18.08
CA GLY A 263 -10.81 -26.52 -16.76
C GLY A 263 -9.49 -27.08 -16.22
N GLY A 264 -8.34 -26.71 -16.81
CA GLY A 264 -7.03 -27.03 -16.27
C GLY A 264 -6.75 -26.32 -14.94
N SER A 265 -6.06 -26.99 -14.02
CA SER A 265 -5.65 -26.39 -12.74
C SER A 265 -4.28 -25.74 -12.85
N CYS A 266 -4.15 -24.54 -12.29
CA CYS A 266 -2.91 -23.77 -12.32
C CYS A 266 -2.10 -23.96 -11.03
N ARG A 267 -0.79 -24.18 -11.18
CA ARG A 267 0.17 -24.14 -10.08
C ARG A 267 1.29 -23.14 -10.41
N SER A 268 1.57 -22.22 -9.51
CA SER A 268 2.72 -21.32 -9.64
C SER A 268 3.92 -21.86 -8.86
N PRO A 269 4.93 -22.47 -9.52
CA PRO A 269 6.20 -22.79 -8.88
C PRO A 269 7.09 -21.58 -8.60
N SER A 270 6.85 -20.42 -9.24
CA SER A 270 7.60 -19.17 -9.02
C SER A 270 6.86 -17.97 -9.61
N ASP A 271 7.30 -16.76 -9.28
CA ASP A 271 6.64 -15.48 -9.61
C ASP A 271 6.59 -15.14 -11.10
N THR A 272 7.16 -15.98 -11.94
CA THR A 272 7.24 -15.79 -13.40
C THR A 272 6.79 -17.03 -14.15
N ARG A 273 6.54 -18.14 -13.45
CA ARG A 273 6.22 -19.42 -14.06
C ARG A 273 4.96 -19.98 -13.46
N PHE A 274 4.06 -20.40 -14.33
CA PHE A 274 2.95 -21.26 -13.98
C PHE A 274 3.12 -22.61 -14.67
N ILE A 275 2.47 -23.63 -14.11
CA ILE A 275 2.33 -24.95 -14.69
C ILE A 275 0.83 -25.24 -14.72
N CYS A 276 0.32 -25.56 -15.90
CA CYS A 276 -1.05 -26.03 -16.05
C CYS A 276 -1.11 -27.55 -15.99
N HIS A 277 -1.99 -28.08 -15.14
CA HIS A 277 -2.39 -29.47 -15.15
C HIS A 277 -3.70 -29.58 -15.93
N CYS A 278 -3.60 -30.06 -17.17
CA CYS A 278 -4.73 -30.09 -18.08
C CYS A 278 -5.78 -31.14 -17.69
N ALA A 279 -7.04 -30.78 -17.90
CA ALA A 279 -8.14 -31.73 -17.85
C ALA A 279 -8.02 -32.77 -18.99
N ALA A 280 -8.63 -33.94 -18.81
CA ALA A 280 -8.60 -35.00 -19.80
C ALA A 280 -9.11 -34.51 -21.17
N GLY A 281 -8.38 -34.83 -22.24
CA GLY A 281 -8.70 -34.38 -23.59
C GLY A 281 -8.07 -33.04 -23.99
N TYR A 282 -7.29 -32.39 -23.13
CA TYR A 282 -6.57 -31.15 -23.44
C TYR A 282 -5.06 -31.26 -23.12
N THR A 283 -4.26 -30.47 -23.83
CA THR A 283 -2.79 -30.41 -23.73
C THR A 283 -2.26 -29.01 -24.05
N GLY A 284 -0.94 -28.84 -24.01
CA GLY A 284 -0.23 -27.57 -24.20
C GLY A 284 -0.01 -26.82 -22.89
N ASP A 285 0.90 -25.84 -22.91
CA ASP A 285 1.34 -25.10 -21.72
C ASP A 285 0.20 -24.38 -20.99
N THR A 286 -0.86 -24.03 -21.71
CA THR A 286 -2.08 -23.38 -21.19
C THR A 286 -3.33 -24.24 -21.30
N CYS A 287 -3.21 -25.53 -21.65
CA CYS A 287 -4.35 -26.44 -21.86
C CYS A 287 -5.35 -25.99 -22.94
N GLY A 288 -4.89 -25.20 -23.92
CA GLY A 288 -5.73 -24.71 -25.03
C GLY A 288 -6.01 -25.74 -26.11
N ASP A 289 -5.15 -26.76 -26.24
CA ASP A 289 -5.18 -27.65 -27.40
C ASP A 289 -5.92 -28.97 -27.08
N PRO A 290 -6.89 -29.40 -27.89
CA PRO A 290 -7.51 -30.71 -27.73
C PRO A 290 -6.53 -31.83 -28.12
N VAL A 291 -6.51 -32.90 -27.34
CA VAL A 291 -5.77 -34.12 -27.66
C VAL A 291 -6.51 -34.85 -28.78
N LEU A 292 -5.95 -34.83 -29.99
CA LEU A 292 -6.47 -35.61 -31.11
C LEU A 292 -6.20 -37.10 -30.84
N SER A 293 -7.27 -37.85 -30.54
CA SER A 293 -7.21 -39.31 -30.52
C SER A 293 -6.98 -39.80 -31.94
N VAL A 294 -5.78 -40.29 -32.24
CA VAL A 294 -5.54 -41.09 -33.44
C VAL A 294 -6.26 -42.41 -33.23
N GLY A 295 -7.38 -42.58 -33.93
CA GLY A 295 -8.13 -43.84 -34.01
C GLY A 295 -7.45 -44.84 -34.94
#